data_AF-A0A1E3QQX5-F1
#
_entry.id   AF-A0A1E3QQX5-F1
#
_cell.length_a   1.000
_cell.length_b   1.000
_cell.length_c   1.000
_cell.angle_alpha   90.00
_cell.angle_beta   90.00
_cell.angle_gamma   90.00
#
_symmetry.space_group_name_H-M   'P 1'
#
loop_
_entity.id
_entity.type
_entity.pdbx_description
1 polymer ?
#
loop_
_entity_poly.entity_id
_entity_poly.type
_entity_poly.pdbx_seq_one_letter_code
_entity_poly.pdbx_strand_id
1 'polypeptide(L)'
;MLRLSKPIIGTAKPSQAIRFRTRTSKVPVTDPGRHNPYLRKLQEARAQPIVVKKPEIDTSALWHNPSQWLSQKCTAEQILNFTQQRRTLLGKDFKHNKAEFEALLTTSDYTGLTKDHIRIQYYQGDKALQRLLGAPKAIKNARDFEAHVYNPVTIRRDYDSHEKRKIFDHRDVRHLNRAAAYELPKLALYRQEFQPPNPVEKPLKFKFISMMARPQDAHNRKVVLTCKVENLKLSAESSHKLKLLAGVRYDRRTDELKMSCTNHEEPAQNVRYLVQIFDNLLAEAKDLSKDSFSDIPLDDRHIRAKESKQKKRLCDFVFPEEWKRPQDAPVQMECEFVPKRLLELIH
;
A
#
# COMPACT_ATOMS: atom_id res chain seq x y z
N MET A 1 -4.45 -22.99 0.79
CA MET A 1 -4.45 -23.04 -0.69
C MET A 1 -5.59 -23.93 -1.12
N LEU A 2 -6.71 -23.33 -1.50
CA LEU A 2 -7.80 -23.99 -2.19
C LEU A 2 -7.33 -24.30 -3.62
N ARG A 3 -7.22 -25.58 -3.96
CA ARG A 3 -7.08 -26.07 -5.34
C ARG A 3 -8.16 -27.12 -5.56
N LEU A 4 -9.17 -26.77 -6.34
CA LEU A 4 -10.06 -27.69 -7.05
C LEU A 4 -10.30 -27.01 -8.42
N SER A 5 -9.61 -27.49 -9.46
CA SER A 5 -10.04 -28.55 -10.39
C SER A 5 -10.94 -28.02 -11.51
N LYS A 6 -10.43 -28.10 -12.74
CA LYS A 6 -11.16 -28.02 -14.02
C LYS A 6 -10.65 -29.17 -14.90
N PRO A 7 -11.31 -29.56 -15.99
CA PRO A 7 -12.75 -29.53 -16.30
C PRO A 7 -13.26 -30.90 -16.79
N ILE A 8 -14.58 -31.11 -16.77
CA ILE A 8 -15.21 -32.28 -17.41
C ILE A 8 -15.61 -31.90 -18.84
N ILE A 9 -15.17 -32.74 -19.79
CA ILE A 9 -15.40 -32.66 -21.23
C ILE A 9 -16.83 -33.15 -21.51
N GLY A 10 -17.70 -32.24 -21.98
CA GLY A 10 -19.04 -32.54 -22.47
C GLY A 10 -19.05 -32.61 -23.99
N THR A 11 -19.57 -33.71 -24.52
CA THR A 11 -19.70 -34.07 -25.92
C THR A 11 -20.65 -33.16 -26.71
N ALA A 12 -20.24 -32.75 -27.90
CA ALA A 12 -21.02 -31.93 -28.84
C ALA A 12 -21.90 -32.77 -29.79
N LYS A 13 -23.10 -32.27 -30.13
CA LYS A 13 -23.88 -32.42 -31.40
C LYS A 13 -25.27 -31.76 -31.24
N PRO A 14 -25.99 -31.42 -32.34
CA PRO A 14 -25.65 -30.49 -33.41
C PRO A 14 -26.64 -29.30 -33.49
N SER A 15 -26.20 -28.28 -34.23
CA SER A 15 -26.93 -27.12 -34.79
C SER A 15 -28.47 -27.18 -34.87
N GLN A 16 -29.14 -26.19 -34.27
CA GLN A 16 -30.48 -25.75 -34.65
C GLN A 16 -30.50 -24.26 -35.00
N ALA A 17 -31.29 -23.96 -36.03
CA ALA A 17 -31.22 -22.78 -36.86
C ALA A 17 -31.60 -21.47 -36.15
N ILE A 18 -30.90 -20.43 -36.59
CA ILE A 18 -31.14 -19.01 -36.31
C ILE A 18 -32.54 -18.63 -36.83
N ARG A 19 -33.40 -18.12 -35.94
CA ARG A 19 -34.62 -17.36 -36.31
C ARG A 19 -34.49 -15.94 -35.78
N PHE A 20 -34.22 -14.99 -36.69
CA PHE A 20 -34.33 -13.57 -36.39
C PHE A 20 -35.82 -13.22 -36.21
N ARG A 21 -36.21 -12.80 -35.00
CA ARG A 21 -37.46 -12.07 -34.76
C ARG A 21 -37.13 -10.58 -34.73
N THR A 22 -37.57 -9.85 -35.75
CA THR A 22 -37.60 -8.39 -35.76
C THR A 22 -38.63 -7.92 -34.73
N ARG A 23 -38.15 -7.31 -33.64
CA ARG A 23 -39.02 -6.72 -32.62
C ARG A 23 -39.28 -5.28 -33.02
N THR A 24 -40.52 -5.00 -33.42
CA THR A 24 -41.02 -3.65 -33.66
C THR A 24 -40.97 -2.83 -32.37
N SER A 25 -40.37 -1.65 -32.45
CA SER A 25 -40.26 -0.70 -31.35
C SER A 25 -41.63 -0.09 -31.03
N LYS A 26 -42.29 -0.57 -29.98
CA LYS A 26 -43.36 0.18 -29.31
C LYS A 26 -42.72 1.15 -28.31
N VAL A 27 -42.88 2.44 -28.57
CA VAL A 27 -42.55 3.52 -27.62
C VAL A 27 -43.46 3.38 -26.40
N PRO A 28 -42.93 3.33 -25.16
CA PRO A 28 -43.77 3.29 -23.97
C PRO A 28 -44.31 4.69 -23.66
N VAL A 29 -45.64 4.77 -23.53
CA VAL A 29 -46.38 5.93 -23.05
C VAL A 29 -45.93 6.24 -21.61
N THR A 30 -45.52 7.48 -21.36
CA THR A 30 -45.09 7.96 -20.05
C THR A 30 -46.30 8.18 -19.15
N ASP A 31 -46.38 7.38 -18.08
CA ASP A 31 -47.36 7.50 -17.00
C ASP A 31 -46.94 8.67 -16.06
N PRO A 32 -47.76 9.73 -15.88
CA PRO A 32 -47.36 10.95 -15.16
C PRO A 32 -47.24 10.80 -13.63
N GLY A 33 -47.37 9.59 -13.09
CA GLY A 33 -47.44 9.34 -11.64
C GLY A 33 -46.20 8.71 -10.97
N ARG A 34 -45.21 8.20 -11.71
CA ARG A 34 -44.02 7.56 -11.09
C ARG A 34 -42.91 8.57 -10.81
N HIS A 35 -42.86 9.04 -9.56
CA HIS A 35 -41.73 9.80 -9.04
C HIS A 35 -40.42 9.01 -9.20
N ASN A 36 -39.51 9.52 -10.04
CA ASN A 36 -38.17 8.97 -10.19
C ASN A 36 -37.34 9.29 -8.93
N PRO A 37 -36.96 8.28 -8.11
CA PRO A 37 -36.25 8.51 -6.86
C PRO A 37 -34.86 9.13 -7.06
N TYR A 38 -34.30 9.03 -8.28
CA TYR A 38 -33.03 9.66 -8.64
C TYR A 38 -33.16 11.16 -8.85
N LEU A 39 -34.29 11.63 -9.42
CA LEU A 39 -34.54 13.06 -9.59
C LEU A 39 -34.74 13.76 -8.24
N ARG A 40 -35.39 13.08 -7.29
CA ARG A 40 -35.55 13.59 -5.92
C ARG A 40 -34.21 13.72 -5.20
N LYS A 41 -33.33 12.71 -5.29
CA LYS A 41 -31.96 12.79 -4.74
C LYS A 41 -31.13 13.90 -5.39
N LEU A 42 -31.28 14.14 -6.69
CA LEU A 42 -30.61 15.23 -7.40
C LEU A 42 -31.16 16.61 -7.00
N GLN A 43 -32.46 16.72 -6.74
CA GLN A 43 -33.11 17.92 -6.24
C GLN A 43 -32.74 18.19 -4.77
N GLU A 44 -32.70 17.16 -3.92
CA GLU A 44 -32.27 17.24 -2.52
C GLU A 44 -30.77 17.56 -2.39
N ALA A 45 -29.94 17.11 -3.34
CA ALA A 45 -28.52 17.49 -3.44
C ALA A 45 -28.33 18.94 -3.92
N ARG A 46 -29.22 19.44 -4.79
CA ARG A 46 -29.24 20.86 -5.22
C ARG A 46 -29.86 21.80 -4.18
N ALA A 47 -30.73 21.28 -3.31
CA ALA A 47 -31.44 22.05 -2.28
C ALA A 47 -30.67 22.17 -0.96
N GLN A 48 -29.48 21.56 -0.83
CA GLN A 48 -28.58 21.90 0.26
C GLN A 48 -28.26 23.39 0.15
N PRO A 49 -28.49 24.21 1.20
CA PRO A 49 -28.11 25.61 1.16
C PRO A 49 -26.63 25.66 0.80
N ILE A 50 -26.31 26.40 -0.26
CA ILE A 50 -24.92 26.74 -0.55
C ILE A 50 -24.48 27.55 0.66
N VAL A 51 -23.87 26.87 1.63
CA VAL A 51 -23.11 27.51 2.68
C VAL A 51 -21.98 28.18 1.91
N VAL A 52 -22.18 29.45 1.57
CA VAL A 52 -21.11 30.34 1.14
C VAL A 52 -20.14 30.32 2.30
N LYS A 53 -19.14 29.44 2.21
CA LYS A 53 -18.02 29.47 3.14
C LYS A 53 -17.51 30.91 3.07
N LYS A 54 -17.49 31.59 4.22
CA LYS A 54 -16.75 32.85 4.35
C LYS A 54 -15.39 32.66 3.67
N PRO A 55 -14.85 33.65 2.94
CA PRO A 55 -13.55 33.51 2.31
C PRO A 55 -12.56 33.06 3.39
N GLU A 56 -12.14 31.79 3.30
CA GLU A 56 -11.09 31.25 4.15
C GLU A 56 -9.83 31.97 3.67
N ILE A 57 -9.46 33.04 4.38
CA ILE A 57 -8.17 33.72 4.19
C ILE A 57 -7.12 32.62 4.33
N ASP A 58 -6.21 32.50 3.37
CA ASP A 58 -5.09 31.56 3.46
C ASP A 58 -4.17 32.01 4.59
N THR A 59 -4.46 31.53 5.80
CA THR A 59 -3.76 31.91 7.03
C THR A 59 -2.38 31.27 7.15
N SER A 60 -2.01 30.36 6.24
CA SER A 60 -0.81 29.52 6.37
C SER A 60 0.49 30.31 6.36
N ALA A 61 0.53 31.44 5.64
CA ALA A 61 1.70 32.33 5.55
C ALA A 61 1.54 33.67 6.32
N LEU A 62 0.36 33.92 6.91
CA LEU A 62 0.04 35.20 7.50
C LEU A 62 0.84 35.49 8.79
N TRP A 63 1.27 34.45 9.50
CA TRP A 63 2.07 34.57 10.72
C TRP A 63 3.43 35.29 10.51
N HIS A 64 3.96 35.31 9.29
CA HIS A 64 5.22 35.97 8.99
C HIS A 64 5.10 37.50 9.00
N ASN A 65 3.94 38.04 8.62
CA ASN A 65 3.71 39.47 8.37
C ASN A 65 2.73 40.08 9.39
N PRO A 66 3.21 40.48 10.59
CA PRO A 66 2.33 40.98 11.65
C PRO A 66 1.60 42.28 11.32
N SER A 67 2.12 43.08 10.37
CA SER A 67 1.46 44.30 9.89
C SER A 67 0.11 44.03 9.21
N GLN A 68 -0.12 42.81 8.74
CA GLN A 68 -1.36 42.45 8.04
C GLN A 68 -2.44 41.93 8.98
N TRP A 69 -2.12 41.57 10.22
CA TRP A 69 -3.07 40.95 11.15
C TRP A 69 -4.24 41.86 11.49
N LEU A 70 -3.95 43.15 11.73
CA LEU A 70 -4.97 44.18 11.98
C LEU A 70 -5.74 44.52 10.70
N SER A 71 -5.04 44.68 9.58
CA SER A 71 -5.62 45.03 8.27
C SER A 71 -6.61 43.98 7.76
N GLN A 72 -6.34 42.70 8.02
CA GLN A 72 -7.20 41.59 7.63
C GLN A 72 -8.27 41.23 8.68
N LYS A 73 -8.41 42.03 9.75
CA LYS A 73 -9.38 41.81 10.83
C LYS A 73 -9.32 40.40 11.42
N CYS A 74 -8.12 39.93 11.75
CA CYS A 74 -7.94 38.63 12.39
C CYS A 74 -8.65 38.59 13.76
N THR A 75 -9.18 37.41 14.11
CA THR A 75 -9.77 37.19 15.45
C THR A 75 -8.68 37.13 16.52
N ALA A 76 -9.05 37.40 17.77
CA ALA A 76 -8.09 37.37 18.89
C ALA A 76 -7.39 36.00 19.02
N GLU A 77 -8.12 34.89 18.85
CA GLU A 77 -7.55 33.53 18.85
C GLU A 77 -6.52 33.34 17.75
N GLN A 78 -6.81 33.80 16.53
CA GLN A 78 -5.88 33.71 15.40
C GLN A 78 -4.61 34.51 15.66
N ILE A 79 -4.73 35.73 16.20
CA ILE A 79 -3.57 36.57 16.55
C ILE A 79 -2.68 35.85 17.58
N LEU A 80 -3.28 35.27 18.61
CA LEU A 80 -2.53 34.50 19.61
C LEU A 80 -1.83 33.28 19.00
N ASN A 81 -2.52 32.54 18.12
CA ASN A 81 -1.94 31.42 17.39
C ASN A 81 -0.78 31.86 16.49
N PHE A 82 -0.92 32.99 15.77
CA PHE A 82 0.13 33.52 14.91
C PHE A 82 1.35 33.97 15.72
N THR A 83 1.15 34.65 16.85
CA THR A 83 2.25 35.00 17.75
C THR A 83 2.94 33.76 18.32
N GLN A 84 2.19 32.72 18.68
CA GLN A 84 2.78 31.44 19.12
C GLN A 84 3.58 30.77 18.00
N GLN A 85 3.01 30.66 16.79
CA GLN A 85 3.69 30.12 15.62
C GLN A 85 4.95 30.92 15.28
N ARG A 86 4.88 32.24 15.30
CA ARG A 86 6.02 33.12 15.03
C ARG A 86 7.13 32.94 16.06
N ARG A 87 6.79 32.80 17.34
CA ARG A 87 7.76 32.51 18.42
C ARG A 87 8.37 31.12 18.27
N THR A 88 7.59 30.09 17.94
CA THR A 88 8.09 28.71 17.80
C THR A 88 8.93 28.52 16.54
N LEU A 89 8.51 29.08 15.42
CA LEU A 89 9.20 28.93 14.13
C LEU A 89 10.47 29.79 14.03
N LEU A 90 10.46 31.03 14.55
CA LEU A 90 11.65 31.89 14.51
C LEU A 90 12.64 31.60 15.65
N GLY A 91 12.18 31.10 16.79
CA GLY A 91 13.04 30.72 17.92
C GLY A 91 14.01 31.83 18.33
N LYS A 92 15.30 31.67 18.01
CA LYS A 92 16.37 32.64 18.32
C LYS A 92 16.33 33.90 17.45
N ASP A 93 15.82 33.79 16.24
CA ASP A 93 15.70 34.91 15.29
C ASP A 93 14.46 35.75 15.54
N PHE A 94 13.67 35.38 16.56
CA PHE A 94 12.50 36.14 16.96
C PHE A 94 12.91 37.54 17.43
N LYS A 95 12.34 38.54 16.77
CA LYS A 95 12.48 39.95 17.14
C LYS A 95 11.10 40.54 17.38
N HIS A 96 10.99 41.33 18.43
CA HIS A 96 9.76 42.06 18.74
C HIS A 96 9.41 43.01 17.60
N ASN A 97 8.18 42.91 17.11
CA ASN A 97 7.60 43.84 16.16
C ASN A 97 6.53 44.69 16.85
N LYS A 98 6.45 45.97 16.50
CA LYS A 98 5.44 46.90 17.00
C LYS A 98 4.04 46.55 16.49
N ALA A 99 3.90 46.18 15.23
CA ALA A 99 2.61 45.80 14.66
C ALA A 99 2.03 44.52 15.31
N GLU A 100 2.91 43.57 15.65
CA GLU A 100 2.55 42.37 16.42
C GLU A 100 2.07 42.75 17.82
N PHE A 101 2.76 43.68 18.48
CA PHE A 101 2.38 44.14 19.80
C PHE A 101 1.02 44.85 19.80
N GLU A 102 0.77 45.73 18.84
CA GLU A 102 -0.52 46.41 18.69
C GLU A 102 -1.65 45.41 18.43
N ALA A 103 -1.41 44.39 17.60
CA ALA A 103 -2.34 43.30 17.40
C ALA A 103 -2.59 42.50 18.67
N LEU A 104 -1.57 42.26 19.51
CA LEU A 104 -1.76 41.57 20.80
C LEU A 104 -2.59 42.39 21.79
N LEU A 105 -2.47 43.73 21.79
CA LEU A 105 -3.27 44.58 22.69
C LEU A 105 -4.78 44.45 22.44
N THR A 106 -5.20 44.15 21.20
CA THR A 106 -6.62 43.91 20.88
C THR A 106 -7.13 42.58 21.45
N THR A 107 -6.25 41.68 21.87
CA THR A 107 -6.61 40.37 22.49
C THR A 107 -6.87 40.45 24.00
N SER A 108 -6.73 41.64 24.60
CA SER A 108 -6.93 41.85 26.06
C SER A 108 -8.32 41.43 26.53
N ASP A 109 -9.37 41.85 25.81
CA ASP A 109 -10.75 41.52 26.16
C ASP A 109 -11.04 40.00 26.09
N TYR A 110 -10.34 39.29 25.20
CA TYR A 110 -10.49 37.84 25.03
C TYR A 110 -9.77 37.03 26.12
N THR A 111 -8.57 37.46 26.51
CA THR A 111 -7.74 36.75 27.49
C THR A 111 -8.06 37.11 28.94
N GLY A 112 -8.75 38.24 29.16
CA GLY A 112 -8.96 38.81 30.51
C GLY A 112 -7.69 39.41 31.11
N LEU A 113 -6.61 39.54 30.32
CA LEU A 113 -5.37 40.19 30.75
C LEU A 113 -5.44 41.68 30.45
N THR A 114 -4.98 42.50 31.40
CA THR A 114 -4.85 43.94 31.18
C THR A 114 -3.80 44.20 30.09
N LYS A 115 -3.90 45.36 29.41
CA LYS A 115 -2.94 45.76 28.38
C LYS A 115 -1.50 45.83 28.92
N ASP A 116 -1.34 46.20 30.20
CA ASP A 116 -0.03 46.21 30.87
C ASP A 116 0.51 44.80 31.12
N HIS A 117 -0.35 43.82 31.45
CA HIS A 117 0.06 42.42 31.56
C HIS A 117 0.59 41.88 30.23
N ILE A 118 -0.10 42.18 29.11
CA ILE A 118 0.32 41.78 27.76
C ILE A 118 1.66 42.43 27.39
N ARG A 119 1.84 43.71 27.72
CA ARG A 119 3.11 44.43 27.53
C ARG A 119 4.26 43.75 28.28
N ILE A 120 4.06 43.44 29.56
CA ILE A 120 5.06 42.77 30.39
C ILE A 120 5.39 41.40 29.80
N GLN A 121 4.37 40.61 29.45
CA GLN A 121 4.56 39.28 28.87
C GLN A 121 5.31 39.31 27.53
N TYR A 122 5.02 40.30 26.68
CA TYR A 122 5.62 40.41 25.36
C TYR A 122 7.12 40.75 25.43
N TYR A 123 7.50 41.74 26.24
CA TYR A 123 8.89 42.21 26.32
C TYR A 123 9.73 41.47 27.36
N GLN A 124 9.16 41.21 28.54
CA GLN A 124 9.89 40.63 29.68
C GLN A 124 9.66 39.11 29.82
N GLY A 125 8.76 38.54 29.01
CA GLY A 125 8.46 37.11 28.97
C GLY A 125 7.51 36.65 30.07
N ASP A 126 7.09 35.39 29.98
CA ASP A 126 6.07 34.80 30.86
C ASP A 126 6.49 34.78 32.33
N LYS A 127 7.80 34.66 32.62
CA LYS A 127 8.33 34.69 34.00
C LYS A 127 8.06 36.02 34.69
N ALA A 128 8.12 37.14 33.96
CA ALA A 128 7.84 38.45 34.52
C ALA A 128 6.34 38.62 34.82
N LEU A 129 5.50 38.17 33.89
CA LEU A 129 4.04 38.15 34.09
C LEU A 129 3.65 37.29 35.31
N GLN A 130 4.25 36.10 35.45
CA GLN A 130 3.98 35.21 36.59
C GLN A 130 4.34 35.84 37.94
N ARG A 131 5.41 36.65 38.02
CA ARG A 131 5.75 37.38 39.26
C ARG A 131 4.69 38.42 39.62
N LEU A 132 4.15 39.10 38.62
CA LEU A 132 3.15 40.15 38.80
C LEU A 132 1.78 39.58 39.21
N LEU A 133 1.34 38.50 38.55
CA LEU A 133 0.07 37.84 38.87
C LEU A 133 0.10 37.03 40.17
N GLY A 134 1.27 36.93 40.81
CA GLY A 134 1.50 36.05 41.95
C GLY A 134 1.60 34.60 41.48
N ALA A 135 2.82 34.13 41.24
CA ALA A 135 3.05 32.75 40.80
C ALA A 135 2.43 31.76 41.80
N PRO A 136 1.83 30.64 41.33
CA PRO A 136 1.53 29.54 42.24
C PRO A 136 2.81 29.18 42.98
N LYS A 137 2.71 29.00 44.32
CA LYS A 137 3.87 28.73 45.18
C LYS A 137 4.71 27.64 44.52
N ALA A 138 5.97 27.94 44.23
CA ALA A 138 6.90 26.95 43.71
C ALA A 138 6.85 25.72 44.62
N ILE A 139 6.78 24.52 44.06
CA ILE A 139 6.88 23.28 44.82
C ILE A 139 8.29 23.24 45.40
N LYS A 140 8.42 23.59 46.68
CA LYS A 140 9.73 23.69 47.35
C LYS A 140 10.10 22.39 48.04
N ASN A 141 9.10 21.65 48.51
CA ASN A 141 9.27 20.47 49.35
C ASN A 141 8.45 19.27 48.84
N ALA A 142 8.84 18.06 49.24
CA ALA A 142 8.15 16.81 48.89
C ALA A 142 6.65 16.80 49.31
N ARG A 143 6.31 17.44 50.43
CA ARG A 143 4.90 17.59 50.89
C ARG A 143 4.05 18.45 49.96
N ASP A 144 4.63 19.52 49.40
CA ASP A 144 3.93 20.38 48.43
C ASP A 144 3.74 19.62 47.10
N PHE A 145 4.70 18.76 46.73
CA PHE A 145 4.61 17.89 45.57
C PHE A 145 3.51 16.84 45.74
N GLU A 146 3.46 16.15 46.89
CA GLU A 146 2.40 15.20 47.20
C GLU A 146 1.02 15.86 47.21
N ALA A 147 0.87 17.06 47.79
CA ALA A 147 -0.40 17.79 47.75
C ALA A 147 -0.83 18.19 46.33
N HIS A 148 0.12 18.40 45.41
CA HIS A 148 -0.16 18.73 44.01
C HIS A 148 -0.44 17.49 43.14
N VAL A 149 0.30 16.40 43.36
CA VAL A 149 0.19 15.13 42.64
C VAL A 149 -1.01 14.32 43.12
N TYR A 150 -1.28 14.31 44.43
CA TYR A 150 -2.45 13.65 45.03
C TYR A 150 -3.68 14.54 45.14
N ASN A 151 -3.70 15.68 44.44
CA ASN A 151 -4.92 16.46 44.32
C ASN A 151 -5.95 15.60 43.55
N PRO A 152 -7.12 15.28 44.14
CA PRO A 152 -8.12 14.41 43.50
C PRO A 152 -8.61 14.97 42.15
N VAL A 153 -8.43 16.28 41.91
CA VAL A 153 -8.74 16.93 40.63
C VAL A 153 -7.69 16.64 39.56
N THR A 154 -6.40 16.52 39.91
CA THR A 154 -5.32 16.27 38.94
C THR A 154 -5.20 14.78 38.62
N ILE A 155 -5.31 13.90 39.62
CA ILE A 155 -5.31 12.44 39.41
C ILE A 155 -6.41 12.01 38.44
N ARG A 156 -7.59 12.63 38.52
CA ARG A 156 -8.73 12.29 37.64
C ARG A 156 -8.54 12.76 36.18
N ARG A 157 -7.64 13.71 35.91
CA ARG A 157 -7.53 14.37 34.60
C ARG A 157 -6.51 13.73 33.67
N ASP A 158 -5.53 13.01 34.21
CA ASP A 158 -4.43 12.42 33.44
C ASP A 158 -4.32 10.91 33.64
N TYR A 159 -4.02 10.22 32.54
CA TYR A 159 -3.73 8.79 32.54
C TYR A 159 -2.25 8.51 32.86
N ASP A 160 -1.95 7.33 33.40
CA ASP A 160 -0.57 6.87 33.57
C ASP A 160 0.12 6.64 32.20
N SER A 161 1.45 6.61 32.19
CA SER A 161 2.30 6.30 31.04
C SER A 161 1.87 5.02 30.28
N HIS A 162 1.57 3.93 31.00
CA HIS A 162 1.17 2.67 30.37
C HIS A 162 -0.21 2.77 29.72
N GLU A 163 -1.14 3.46 30.37
CA GLU A 163 -2.48 3.70 29.86
C GLU A 163 -2.45 4.64 28.65
N LYS A 164 -1.62 5.69 28.69
CA LYS A 164 -1.37 6.57 27.54
C LYS A 164 -0.86 5.77 26.35
N ARG A 165 0.05 4.82 26.55
CA ARG A 165 0.51 3.92 25.47
C ARG A 165 -0.64 3.13 24.85
N LYS A 166 -1.52 2.53 25.65
CA LYS A 166 -2.72 1.84 25.14
C LYS A 166 -3.64 2.77 24.36
N ILE A 167 -3.81 4.01 24.83
CA ILE A 167 -4.59 5.03 24.14
C ILE A 167 -3.94 5.38 22.78
N PHE A 168 -2.61 5.50 22.71
CA PHE A 168 -1.88 5.73 21.46
C PHE A 168 -2.02 4.54 20.51
N ASP A 169 -1.80 3.31 20.97
CA ASP A 169 -1.99 2.11 20.15
C ASP A 169 -3.42 2.06 19.59
N HIS A 170 -4.43 2.39 20.41
CA HIS A 170 -5.82 2.46 19.97
C HIS A 170 -6.07 3.59 18.96
N ARG A 171 -5.41 4.74 19.10
CA ARG A 171 -5.47 5.84 18.12
C ARG A 171 -4.86 5.42 16.78
N ASP A 172 -3.76 4.66 16.80
CA ASP A 172 -3.10 4.15 15.60
C ASP A 172 -3.99 3.16 14.87
N VAL A 173 -4.61 2.21 15.59
CA VAL A 173 -5.61 1.31 15.02
C VAL A 173 -6.78 2.08 14.41
N ARG A 174 -7.30 3.11 15.09
CA ARG A 174 -8.38 3.96 14.55
C ARG A 174 -7.93 4.74 13.31
N HIS A 175 -6.67 5.19 13.26
CA HIS A 175 -6.11 5.85 12.10
C HIS A 175 -6.05 4.88 10.91
N LEU A 176 -5.54 3.67 11.10
CA LEU A 176 -5.51 2.62 10.07
C LEU A 176 -6.93 2.24 9.62
N ASN A 177 -7.89 2.12 10.54
CA ASN A 177 -9.30 1.85 10.20
C ASN A 177 -9.91 2.99 9.37
N ARG A 178 -9.55 4.24 9.67
CA ARG A 178 -9.99 5.41 8.88
C ARG A 178 -9.38 5.39 7.49
N ALA A 179 -8.08 5.12 7.37
CA ALA A 179 -7.42 4.97 6.08
C ALA A 179 -8.03 3.81 5.27
N ALA A 180 -8.33 2.69 5.93
CA ALA A 180 -9.00 1.55 5.32
C ALA A 180 -10.40 1.89 4.78
N ALA A 181 -11.18 2.66 5.53
CA ALA A 181 -12.54 3.03 5.14
C ALA A 181 -12.59 4.11 4.05
N TYR A 182 -11.70 5.10 4.09
CA TYR A 182 -11.82 6.30 3.24
C TYR A 182 -10.69 6.48 2.21
N GLU A 183 -9.50 5.93 2.44
CA GLU A 183 -8.36 6.06 1.53
C GLU A 183 -8.20 4.84 0.63
N LEU A 184 -8.31 3.61 1.16
CA LEU A 184 -8.17 2.40 0.36
C LEU A 184 -9.20 2.30 -0.79
N PRO A 185 -10.48 2.70 -0.65
CA PRO A 185 -11.41 2.72 -1.78
C PRO A 185 -10.98 3.70 -2.88
N LYS A 186 -10.27 4.78 -2.54
CA LYS A 186 -9.71 5.71 -3.54
C LYS A 186 -8.58 5.07 -4.33
N LEU A 187 -7.83 4.13 -3.75
CA LEU A 187 -6.80 3.38 -4.48
C LEU A 187 -7.39 2.49 -5.59
N ALA A 188 -8.67 2.10 -5.47
CA ALA A 188 -9.35 1.33 -6.52
C ALA A 188 -9.43 2.10 -7.85
N LEU A 189 -9.38 3.45 -7.82
CA LEU A 189 -9.32 4.28 -9.03
C LEU A 189 -8.06 4.03 -9.87
N TYR A 190 -6.98 3.57 -9.24
CA TYR A 190 -5.70 3.28 -9.90
C TYR A 190 -5.52 1.78 -10.21
N ARG A 191 -6.59 0.98 -10.13
CA ARG A 191 -6.55 -0.45 -10.43
C ARG A 191 -6.31 -0.68 -11.92
N GLN A 192 -5.37 -1.59 -12.21
CA GLN A 192 -5.11 -2.09 -13.57
C GLN A 192 -5.47 -3.58 -13.63
N GLU A 193 -6.09 -4.03 -14.72
CA GLU A 193 -6.35 -5.45 -14.94
C GLU A 193 -5.06 -6.19 -15.28
N PHE A 194 -4.86 -7.38 -14.70
CA PHE A 194 -3.69 -8.18 -14.99
C PHE A 194 -3.80 -8.81 -16.37
N GLN A 195 -2.96 -8.35 -17.30
CA GLN A 195 -2.81 -8.96 -18.62
C GLN A 195 -1.66 -9.97 -18.57
N PRO A 196 -1.94 -11.29 -18.61
CA PRO A 196 -0.88 -12.29 -18.57
C PRO A 196 0.03 -12.13 -19.79
N PRO A 197 1.36 -12.06 -19.62
CA PRO A 197 2.27 -11.97 -20.75
C PRO A 197 2.24 -13.28 -21.53
N ASN A 198 2.19 -13.20 -22.86
CA ASN A 198 2.34 -14.36 -23.73
C ASN A 198 3.76 -14.96 -23.53
N PRO A 199 3.89 -16.22 -23.06
CA PRO A 199 5.20 -16.82 -22.79
C PRO A 199 6.11 -16.93 -24.01
N VAL A 200 5.53 -16.96 -25.21
CA VAL A 200 6.28 -17.04 -26.48
C VAL A 200 6.87 -15.68 -26.88
N GLU A 201 6.09 -14.62 -26.78
CA GLU A 201 6.54 -13.26 -27.13
C GLU A 201 7.48 -12.69 -26.07
N LYS A 202 7.23 -12.99 -24.79
CA LYS A 202 8.00 -12.51 -23.65
C LYS A 202 8.54 -13.70 -22.83
N PRO A 203 9.53 -14.45 -23.35
CA PRO A 203 10.04 -15.66 -22.71
C PRO A 203 10.96 -15.39 -21.52
N LEU A 204 11.45 -14.14 -21.37
CA LEU A 204 12.40 -13.75 -20.34
C LEU A 204 11.68 -13.26 -19.08
N LYS A 205 12.13 -13.77 -17.92
CA LYS A 205 11.66 -13.33 -16.60
C LYS A 205 12.82 -12.72 -15.83
N PHE A 206 12.70 -11.45 -15.50
CA PHE A 206 13.63 -10.75 -14.63
C PHE A 206 13.08 -10.69 -13.20
N LYS A 207 13.90 -11.09 -12.23
CA LYS A 207 13.61 -10.94 -10.81
C LYS A 207 14.54 -9.88 -10.22
N PHE A 208 13.93 -8.85 -9.65
CA PHE A 208 14.57 -7.82 -8.85
C PHE A 208 14.35 -8.07 -7.37
N ILE A 209 15.28 -7.61 -6.54
CA ILE A 209 15.16 -7.60 -5.08
C ILE A 209 15.26 -6.14 -4.66
N SER A 210 14.32 -5.67 -3.83
CA SER A 210 14.33 -4.31 -3.30
C SER A 210 14.04 -4.32 -1.80
N MET A 211 15.06 -3.98 -1.02
CA MET A 211 14.96 -3.78 0.42
C MET A 211 14.60 -2.31 0.69
N MET A 212 13.30 -2.01 0.85
CA MET A 212 12.81 -0.63 0.91
C MET A 212 13.43 0.21 2.03
N ALA A 213 13.66 -0.37 3.20
CA ALA A 213 14.27 0.34 4.33
C ALA A 213 15.80 0.50 4.22
N ARG A 214 16.44 -0.25 3.32
CA ARG A 214 17.90 -0.31 3.16
C ARG A 214 18.28 -0.27 1.68
N PRO A 215 18.21 0.91 1.04
CA PRO A 215 18.49 1.05 -0.39
C PRO A 215 19.95 0.72 -0.75
N GLN A 216 20.88 0.89 0.18
CA GLN A 216 22.32 0.65 -0.02
C GLN A 216 22.73 -0.83 0.12
N ASP A 217 21.79 -1.74 0.42
CA ASP A 217 22.13 -3.15 0.57
C ASP A 217 22.61 -3.76 -0.75
N ALA A 218 23.71 -4.52 -0.70
CA ALA A 218 24.28 -5.21 -1.86
C ALA A 218 23.35 -6.26 -2.52
N HIS A 219 22.22 -6.56 -1.89
CA HIS A 219 21.18 -7.40 -2.46
C HIS A 219 20.34 -6.67 -3.52
N ASN A 220 20.23 -5.35 -3.44
CA ASN A 220 19.38 -4.54 -4.33
C ASN A 220 19.90 -4.47 -5.77
N ARG A 221 21.22 -4.55 -5.94
CA ARG A 221 21.85 -4.60 -7.28
C ARG A 221 21.63 -5.92 -8.02
N LYS A 222 21.29 -7.01 -7.30
CA LYS A 222 21.18 -8.35 -7.88
C LYS A 222 19.99 -8.47 -8.80
N VAL A 223 20.26 -8.92 -10.02
CA VAL A 223 19.23 -9.26 -11.01
C VAL A 223 19.36 -10.72 -11.39
N VAL A 224 18.23 -11.42 -11.49
CA VAL A 224 18.18 -12.81 -11.95
C VAL A 224 17.34 -12.89 -13.21
N LEU A 225 17.93 -13.39 -14.29
CA LEU A 225 17.26 -13.74 -15.53
C LEU A 225 16.91 -15.23 -15.50
N THR A 226 15.65 -15.55 -15.82
CA THR A 226 15.18 -16.93 -16.01
C THR A 226 14.43 -17.01 -17.33
N CYS A 227 14.75 -18.01 -18.14
CA CYS A 227 14.12 -18.27 -19.42
C CYS A 227 13.87 -19.76 -19.56
N LYS A 228 12.73 -20.14 -20.11
CA LYS A 228 12.47 -21.53 -20.48
C LYS A 228 12.93 -21.77 -21.92
N VAL A 229 13.69 -22.84 -22.15
CA VAL A 229 14.27 -23.10 -23.48
C VAL A 229 13.17 -23.45 -24.49
N GLU A 230 12.14 -24.18 -24.07
CA GLU A 230 10.93 -24.48 -24.86
C GLU A 230 10.26 -23.22 -25.45
N ASN A 231 10.28 -22.09 -24.73
CA ASN A 231 9.60 -20.87 -25.18
C ASN A 231 10.36 -20.12 -26.27
N LEU A 232 11.65 -20.41 -26.49
CA LEU A 232 12.48 -19.73 -27.48
C LEU A 232 12.25 -20.21 -28.93
N LYS A 233 11.48 -21.30 -29.12
CA LYS A 233 11.15 -21.88 -30.44
C LYS A 233 12.38 -22.05 -31.36
N LEU A 234 13.48 -22.54 -30.79
CA LEU A 234 14.69 -22.88 -31.54
C LEU A 234 14.53 -24.25 -32.23
N SER A 235 15.35 -24.50 -33.26
CA SER A 235 15.48 -25.84 -33.85
C SER A 235 16.00 -26.83 -32.80
N ALA A 236 15.74 -28.13 -32.97
CA ALA A 236 16.19 -29.15 -32.02
C ALA A 236 17.71 -29.09 -31.79
N GLU A 237 18.50 -28.96 -32.86
CA GLU A 237 19.96 -28.85 -32.82
C GLU A 237 20.43 -27.59 -32.12
N SER A 238 19.88 -26.42 -32.47
CA SER A 238 20.24 -25.15 -31.83
C SER A 238 19.79 -25.09 -30.36
N SER A 239 18.65 -25.71 -30.02
CA SER A 239 18.21 -25.85 -28.64
C SER A 239 19.14 -26.75 -27.82
N HIS A 240 19.69 -27.81 -28.43
CA HIS A 240 20.64 -28.70 -27.81
C HIS A 240 21.96 -27.99 -27.55
N LYS A 241 22.50 -27.30 -28.57
CA LYS A 241 23.68 -26.44 -28.46
C LYS A 241 23.51 -25.36 -27.38
N LEU A 242 22.34 -24.70 -27.30
CA LEU A 242 22.03 -23.72 -26.25
C LEU A 242 22.15 -24.33 -24.84
N LYS A 243 21.63 -25.54 -24.65
CA LYS A 243 21.65 -26.25 -23.35
C LYS A 243 23.08 -26.63 -22.95
N LEU A 244 23.91 -27.04 -23.92
CA LEU A 244 25.33 -27.33 -23.70
C LEU A 244 26.12 -26.06 -23.33
N LEU A 245 25.95 -24.96 -24.09
CA LEU A 245 26.63 -23.68 -23.82
C LEU A 245 26.24 -23.09 -22.45
N ALA A 246 24.99 -23.30 -22.02
CA ALA A 246 24.54 -22.87 -20.70
C ALA A 246 25.22 -23.62 -19.54
N GLY A 247 25.62 -24.87 -19.76
CA GLY A 247 26.21 -25.75 -18.75
C GLY A 247 25.41 -25.81 -17.46
N VAL A 248 26.06 -25.47 -16.34
CA VAL A 248 25.47 -25.53 -14.98
C VAL A 248 24.27 -24.58 -14.80
N ARG A 249 24.09 -23.59 -15.68
CA ARG A 249 23.00 -22.61 -15.63
C ARG A 249 21.68 -23.17 -16.14
N TYR A 250 21.70 -24.27 -16.88
CA TYR A 250 20.50 -24.95 -17.36
C TYR A 250 20.08 -26.06 -16.39
N ASP A 251 18.79 -26.11 -16.05
CA ASP A 251 18.19 -27.16 -15.24
C ASP A 251 17.24 -28.01 -16.12
N ARG A 252 17.67 -29.23 -16.45
CA ARG A 252 16.94 -30.19 -17.29
C ARG A 252 15.56 -30.54 -16.73
N ARG A 253 15.36 -30.51 -15.42
CA ARG A 253 14.10 -30.91 -14.77
C ARG A 253 12.97 -29.91 -15.01
N THR A 254 13.31 -28.63 -15.06
CA THR A 254 12.34 -27.54 -15.25
C THR A 254 12.41 -26.91 -16.64
N ASP A 255 13.37 -27.34 -17.46
CA ASP A 255 13.73 -26.73 -18.75
C ASP A 255 14.04 -25.23 -18.63
N GLU A 256 14.63 -24.82 -17.50
CA GLU A 256 14.91 -23.41 -17.19
C GLU A 256 16.40 -23.11 -17.28
N LEU A 257 16.74 -22.12 -18.09
CA LEU A 257 18.01 -21.42 -18.07
C LEU A 257 17.96 -20.29 -17.05
N LYS A 258 18.84 -20.32 -16.06
CA LYS A 258 18.89 -19.31 -15.00
C LYS A 258 20.28 -18.72 -14.83
N MET A 259 20.37 -17.40 -14.90
CA MET A 259 21.62 -16.66 -14.68
C MET A 259 21.36 -15.40 -13.86
N SER A 260 22.36 -14.94 -13.14
CA SER A 260 22.25 -13.73 -12.31
C SER A 260 23.51 -12.89 -12.39
N CYS A 261 23.35 -11.58 -12.27
CA CYS A 261 24.45 -10.62 -12.25
C CYS A 261 24.34 -9.70 -11.02
N THR A 262 25.48 -9.39 -10.43
CA THR A 262 25.65 -8.49 -9.27
C THR A 262 26.87 -7.58 -9.43
N ASN A 263 27.41 -7.46 -10.64
CA ASN A 263 28.72 -6.86 -10.88
C ASN A 263 28.64 -5.33 -10.86
N HIS A 264 27.55 -4.77 -11.38
CA HIS A 264 27.32 -3.33 -11.43
C HIS A 264 26.55 -2.86 -10.20
N GLU A 265 26.72 -1.60 -9.83
CA GLU A 265 26.00 -0.95 -8.72
C GLU A 265 24.51 -0.78 -9.04
N GLU A 266 24.21 -0.37 -10.28
CA GLU A 266 22.84 -0.14 -10.71
C GLU A 266 22.20 -1.43 -11.26
N PRO A 267 20.99 -1.81 -10.79
CA PRO A 267 20.31 -3.01 -11.29
C PRO A 267 19.99 -2.92 -12.79
N ALA A 268 19.76 -1.72 -13.34
CA ALA A 268 19.53 -1.53 -14.76
C ALA A 268 20.74 -1.93 -15.62
N GLN A 269 21.96 -1.63 -15.14
CA GLN A 269 23.20 -2.05 -15.82
C GLN A 269 23.36 -3.58 -15.76
N ASN A 270 23.05 -4.19 -14.62
CA ASN A 270 23.04 -5.65 -14.49
C ASN A 270 22.01 -6.32 -15.42
N VAL A 271 20.84 -5.71 -15.66
CA VAL A 271 19.87 -6.19 -16.67
C VAL A 271 20.49 -6.14 -18.07
N ARG A 272 21.05 -5.00 -18.47
CA ARG A 272 21.66 -4.82 -19.80
C ARG A 272 22.77 -5.84 -20.05
N TYR A 273 23.63 -6.04 -19.07
CA TYR A 273 24.67 -7.06 -19.13
C TYR A 273 24.09 -8.48 -19.32
N LEU A 274 23.07 -8.84 -18.55
CA LEU A 274 22.42 -10.15 -18.69
C LEU A 274 21.76 -10.35 -20.06
N VAL A 275 21.14 -9.29 -20.61
CA VAL A 275 20.56 -9.32 -21.96
C VAL A 275 21.65 -9.53 -23.01
N GLN A 276 22.74 -8.78 -22.95
CA GLN A 276 23.87 -8.93 -23.89
C GLN A 276 24.47 -10.34 -23.86
N ILE A 277 24.69 -10.89 -22.66
CA ILE A 277 25.21 -12.27 -22.52
C ILE A 277 24.21 -13.29 -23.06
N PHE A 278 22.91 -13.08 -22.82
CA PHE A 278 21.87 -13.97 -23.34
C PHE A 278 21.78 -13.90 -24.87
N ASP A 279 21.86 -12.71 -25.47
CA ASP A 279 21.84 -12.52 -26.92
C ASP A 279 23.07 -13.15 -27.58
N ASN A 280 24.26 -13.01 -26.98
CA ASN A 280 25.47 -13.69 -27.44
C ASN A 280 25.32 -15.21 -27.39
N LEU A 281 24.74 -15.73 -26.30
CA LEU A 281 24.49 -17.17 -26.13
C LEU A 281 23.48 -17.67 -27.17
N LEU A 282 22.44 -16.88 -27.49
CA LEU A 282 21.45 -17.19 -28.51
C LEU A 282 22.05 -17.16 -29.92
N ALA A 283 22.92 -16.18 -30.20
CA ALA A 283 23.61 -16.06 -31.48
C ALA A 283 24.52 -17.26 -31.72
N GLU A 284 25.33 -17.63 -30.72
CA GLU A 284 26.21 -18.79 -30.79
C GLU A 284 25.44 -20.11 -30.93
N ALA A 285 24.28 -20.22 -30.28
CA ALA A 285 23.43 -21.40 -30.41
C ALA A 285 22.77 -21.53 -31.79
N LYS A 286 22.52 -20.41 -32.48
CA LYS A 286 21.97 -20.41 -33.86
C LYS A 286 23.05 -20.65 -34.92
N ASP A 287 24.31 -20.36 -34.62
CA ASP A 287 25.43 -20.62 -35.54
C ASP A 287 25.76 -22.11 -35.55
N LEU A 288 25.12 -22.87 -36.44
CA LEU A 288 25.38 -24.30 -36.66
C LEU A 288 26.50 -24.55 -37.68
N SER A 289 27.06 -23.49 -38.30
CA SER A 289 28.01 -23.63 -39.40
C SER A 289 29.41 -24.04 -38.95
N LYS A 290 29.82 -23.60 -37.75
CA LYS A 290 31.13 -23.90 -37.17
C LYS A 290 31.16 -25.24 -36.45
N ASP A 291 30.20 -25.42 -35.54
CA ASP A 291 30.10 -26.60 -34.69
C ASP A 291 28.64 -26.77 -34.21
N SER A 292 28.10 -27.98 -34.37
CA SER A 292 26.71 -28.32 -34.01
C SER A 292 26.61 -28.96 -32.61
N PHE A 293 27.71 -29.48 -32.06
CA PHE A 293 27.75 -30.24 -30.81
C PHE A 293 26.69 -31.36 -30.72
N SER A 294 26.43 -32.04 -31.84
CA SER A 294 25.48 -33.18 -31.90
C SER A 294 26.06 -34.45 -31.28
N ASP A 295 27.38 -34.54 -31.18
CA ASP A 295 28.16 -35.65 -30.63
C ASP A 295 28.30 -35.59 -29.10
N ILE A 296 28.12 -34.41 -28.49
CA ILE A 296 28.28 -34.20 -27.04
C ILE A 296 26.94 -34.40 -26.32
N PRO A 297 26.81 -35.35 -25.40
CA PRO A 297 25.58 -35.50 -24.61
C PRO A 297 25.44 -34.38 -23.56
N LEU A 298 24.19 -34.06 -23.22
CA LEU A 298 23.88 -33.10 -22.17
C LEU A 298 24.39 -33.57 -20.79
N ASP A 299 25.28 -32.77 -20.18
CA ASP A 299 25.77 -33.01 -18.82
C ASP A 299 24.71 -32.65 -17.75
N ASP A 300 24.37 -33.63 -16.91
CA ASP A 300 23.41 -33.52 -15.81
C ASP A 300 24.03 -33.68 -14.41
N ARG A 301 25.38 -33.75 -14.32
CA ARG A 301 26.08 -34.01 -13.06
C ARG A 301 25.78 -32.98 -11.98
N HIS A 302 25.68 -31.69 -12.35
CA HIS A 302 25.33 -30.62 -11.40
C HIS A 302 23.90 -30.75 -10.87
N ILE A 303 22.98 -31.26 -11.69
CA ILE A 303 21.58 -31.48 -11.32
C ILE A 303 21.52 -32.64 -10.32
N ARG A 304 22.16 -33.77 -10.63
CA ARG A 304 22.26 -34.93 -9.73
C ARG A 304 22.89 -34.56 -8.38
N ALA A 305 23.94 -33.73 -8.39
CA ALA A 305 24.57 -33.24 -7.17
C ALA A 305 23.66 -32.30 -6.36
N LYS A 306 22.78 -31.54 -7.01
CA LYS A 306 21.78 -30.70 -6.36
C LYS A 306 20.64 -31.55 -5.80
N GLU A 307 20.24 -32.61 -6.49
CA GLU A 307 19.24 -33.58 -6.03
C GLU A 307 19.74 -34.39 -4.84
N SER A 308 21.00 -34.83 -4.84
CA SER A 308 21.57 -35.57 -3.71
C SER A 308 21.68 -34.73 -2.43
N LYS A 309 21.93 -33.42 -2.58
CA LYS A 309 21.93 -32.46 -1.46
C LYS A 309 20.53 -32.11 -0.96
N GLN A 310 19.53 -32.17 -1.83
CA GLN A 310 18.15 -32.02 -1.40
C GLN A 310 17.74 -33.30 -0.66
N LYS A 311 17.28 -33.18 0.58
CA LYS A 311 16.62 -34.32 1.23
C LYS A 311 15.51 -34.78 0.29
N LYS A 312 15.59 -36.03 -0.20
CA LYS A 312 14.50 -36.67 -0.96
C LYS A 312 13.25 -36.44 -0.14
N ARG A 313 12.34 -35.62 -0.67
CA ARG A 313 11.15 -35.29 0.09
C ARG A 313 10.33 -36.58 0.15
N LEU A 314 9.62 -36.79 1.25
CA LEU A 314 8.62 -37.86 1.34
C LEU A 314 7.60 -37.82 0.18
N CYS A 315 7.54 -36.73 -0.59
CA CYS A 315 6.68 -36.53 -1.77
C CYS A 315 7.01 -37.42 -2.98
N ASP A 316 8.24 -37.92 -3.12
CA ASP A 316 8.58 -38.83 -4.22
C ASP A 316 7.96 -40.22 -3.99
N PHE A 317 7.58 -40.52 -2.75
CA PHE A 317 6.75 -41.67 -2.41
C PHE A 317 5.28 -41.30 -2.62
N VAL A 318 4.75 -41.72 -3.76
CA VAL A 318 3.31 -41.63 -4.02
C VAL A 318 2.63 -42.79 -3.31
N PHE A 319 1.48 -42.53 -2.67
CA PHE A 319 0.68 -43.61 -2.09
C PHE A 319 0.25 -44.58 -3.21
N PRO A 320 0.53 -45.89 -3.08
CA PRO A 320 0.21 -46.85 -4.11
C PRO A 320 -1.27 -46.79 -4.50
N GLU A 321 -1.53 -46.78 -5.81
CA GLU A 321 -2.89 -46.73 -6.34
C GLU A 321 -3.70 -47.96 -5.92
N GLU A 322 -3.06 -49.11 -5.88
CA GLU A 322 -3.61 -50.40 -5.43
C GLU A 322 -4.05 -50.40 -3.96
N TRP A 323 -3.48 -49.54 -3.11
CA TRP A 323 -3.85 -49.46 -1.69
C TRP A 323 -4.99 -48.48 -1.46
N LYS A 324 -5.45 -47.78 -2.49
CA LYS A 324 -6.64 -46.94 -2.39
C LYS A 324 -7.83 -47.87 -2.17
N ARG A 325 -8.52 -47.69 -1.05
CA ARG A 325 -9.76 -48.39 -0.72
C ARG A 325 -10.92 -47.44 -0.85
N PRO A 326 -11.46 -47.21 -2.06
CA PRO A 326 -12.60 -46.31 -2.24
C PRO A 326 -13.84 -46.79 -1.48
N GLN A 327 -13.97 -48.08 -1.18
CA GLN A 327 -15.03 -48.64 -0.36
C GLN A 327 -14.99 -48.19 1.11
N ASP A 328 -13.80 -47.85 1.63
CA ASP A 328 -13.61 -47.34 2.99
C ASP A 328 -13.76 -45.81 3.03
N ALA A 329 -13.97 -45.17 1.87
CA ALA A 329 -14.23 -43.73 1.83
C ALA A 329 -15.56 -43.45 2.53
N PRO A 330 -15.65 -42.42 3.37
CA PRO A 330 -16.89 -42.06 4.03
C PRO A 330 -17.95 -41.76 2.98
N VAL A 331 -18.97 -42.62 2.92
CA VAL A 331 -20.15 -42.37 2.09
C VAL A 331 -20.76 -41.06 2.57
N GLN A 332 -21.06 -40.14 1.64
CA GLN A 332 -21.82 -38.95 1.99
C GLN A 332 -23.17 -39.41 2.54
N MET A 333 -23.32 -39.39 3.87
CA MET A 333 -24.58 -39.71 4.50
C MET A 333 -25.57 -38.60 4.13
N GLU A 334 -26.62 -38.96 3.38
CA GLU A 334 -27.73 -38.04 3.08
C GLU A 334 -28.43 -37.50 4.36
N CYS A 335 -28.17 -38.14 5.50
CA CYS A 335 -28.85 -37.90 6.77
C CYS A 335 -28.52 -36.57 7.46
N GLU A 336 -27.42 -35.88 7.13
CA GLU A 336 -27.10 -34.57 7.75
C GLU A 336 -27.65 -33.35 6.98
N PHE A 337 -28.36 -33.56 5.86
CA PHE A 337 -28.59 -32.49 4.87
C PHE A 337 -30.06 -32.22 4.50
N VAL A 338 -31.04 -32.65 5.31
CA VAL A 338 -32.44 -32.21 5.13
C VAL A 338 -32.55 -30.66 5.04
N PRO A 339 -31.84 -29.86 5.87
CA PRO A 339 -31.87 -28.40 5.75
C PRO A 339 -31.19 -27.86 4.49
N LYS A 340 -30.15 -28.55 3.99
CA LYS A 340 -29.42 -28.09 2.80
C LYS A 340 -30.13 -28.46 1.50
N ARG A 341 -30.81 -29.62 1.42
CA ARG A 341 -31.76 -29.93 0.34
C ARG A 341 -32.93 -28.93 0.32
N LEU A 342 -33.42 -28.52 1.50
CA LEU A 342 -34.43 -27.46 1.63
C LEU A 342 -33.90 -26.09 1.19
N LEU A 343 -32.65 -25.73 1.53
CA LEU A 343 -32.01 -24.50 1.06
C LEU A 343 -31.72 -24.52 -0.45
N GLU A 344 -31.39 -25.68 -1.02
CA GLU A 344 -31.22 -25.88 -2.47
C GLU A 344 -32.55 -25.75 -3.23
N LEU A 345 -33.69 -26.01 -2.58
CA LEU A 345 -35.03 -25.79 -3.14
C LEU A 345 -35.51 -24.33 -3.04
N ILE A 346 -34.84 -23.50 -2.23
CA ILE A 346 -35.18 -22.08 -2.01
C ILE A 346 -34.45 -21.15 -3.03
N HIS A 347 -33.44 -21.66 -3.74
CA HIS A 347 -32.79 -21.01 -4.88
C HIS A 347 -33.30 -21.56 -6.21
#